data_AF-A0A9D5K6A6-F1
#
_entry.id   AF-A0A9D5K6A6-F1
#
_cell.length_a   1.000
_cell.length_b   1.000
_cell.length_c   1.000
_cell.angle_alpha   90.00
_cell.angle_beta   90.00
_cell.angle_gamma   90.00
#
_symmetry.space_group_name_H-M   'P 1'
#
loop_
_entity.id
_entity.type
_entity.pdbx_description
1 polymer ?
#
loop_
_entity_poly.entity_id
_entity_poly.type
_entity_poly.pdbx_seq_one_letter_code
_entity_poly.pdbx_strand_id
1 'polypeptide(L)'
;MMWNRSMRWVWGVALVCVYGAGAQYGQYSSRALLEKKIYYVKDGTIGQCAFWSLYLGDHESKVPMHVAGEGEVIVDANVNYNLMSSGYIEGHGYSSRGKVTTRGKFGVTEGDGVLPIPLDSIDYVSSYGRRVKPLGREDTTLILIAAGMNNLHIRRLLLRKFRYDKQYGELKPDGDIPIEAFSFTKKGAARALAAQKTKE
;
A
#
# COMPACT_ATOMS: atom_id res chain seq x y z
N MET A 1 17.50 -13.86 -70.12
CA MET A 1 16.10 -13.39 -70.06
C MET A 1 15.68 -13.47 -68.60
N MET A 2 15.57 -12.35 -67.88
CA MET A 2 14.30 -11.60 -67.67
C MET A 2 13.20 -12.54 -67.16
N TRP A 3 12.51 -12.39 -66.03
CA TRP A 3 12.17 -11.27 -65.13
C TRP A 3 11.63 -11.92 -63.83
N ASN A 4 12.03 -11.48 -62.64
CA ASN A 4 11.29 -10.54 -61.78
C ASN A 4 9.92 -11.03 -61.28
N ARG A 5 9.80 -11.30 -59.96
CA ARG A 5 8.56 -11.12 -59.16
C ARG A 5 8.88 -11.06 -57.65
N SER A 6 9.17 -9.82 -57.22
CA SER A 6 8.54 -9.13 -56.09
C SER A 6 8.07 -9.94 -54.87
N MET A 7 8.84 -9.81 -53.79
CA MET A 7 8.51 -9.00 -52.60
C MET A 7 7.12 -9.18 -51.98
N ARG A 8 7.05 -9.82 -50.81
CA ARG A 8 6.12 -9.46 -49.72
C ARG A 8 6.80 -9.71 -48.36
N TRP A 9 7.41 -8.66 -47.84
CA TRP A 9 7.75 -8.54 -46.43
C TRP A 9 6.46 -8.34 -45.65
N VAL A 10 6.04 -9.35 -44.88
CA VAL A 10 4.95 -9.19 -43.91
C VAL A 10 5.57 -8.62 -42.64
N TRP A 11 5.40 -7.32 -42.44
CA TRP A 11 5.65 -6.66 -41.17
C TRP A 11 4.57 -7.10 -40.18
N GLY A 12 4.90 -8.07 -39.32
CA GLY A 12 4.11 -8.38 -38.14
C GLY A 12 4.26 -7.25 -37.13
N VAL A 13 3.31 -6.33 -37.10
CA VAL A 13 3.17 -5.36 -36.01
C VAL A 13 2.68 -6.14 -34.79
N ALA A 14 3.61 -6.58 -33.93
CA ALA A 14 3.27 -7.05 -32.60
C ALA A 14 2.83 -5.84 -31.79
N LEU A 15 1.52 -5.60 -31.75
CA LEU A 15 0.90 -4.67 -30.83
C LEU A 15 1.03 -5.28 -29.42
N VAL A 16 2.15 -5.03 -28.76
CA VAL A 16 2.29 -5.30 -27.33
C VAL A 16 1.36 -4.33 -26.62
N CYS A 17 0.16 -4.79 -26.30
CA CYS A 17 -0.71 -4.15 -25.33
C CYS A 17 0.05 -4.11 -24.01
N VAL A 18 0.74 -3.00 -23.75
CA VAL A 18 1.20 -2.65 -22.41
C VAL A 18 -0.08 -2.46 -21.59
N TYR A 19 -0.47 -3.50 -20.86
CA TYR A 19 -1.39 -3.36 -19.73
C TYR A 19 -0.70 -2.46 -18.72
N GLY A 20 -0.88 -1.15 -18.90
CA GLY A 20 -0.67 -0.19 -17.84
C GLY A 20 -1.66 -0.55 -16.75
N ALA A 21 -1.17 -1.19 -15.68
CA ALA A 21 -1.86 -1.24 -14.41
C ALA A 21 -1.96 0.21 -13.89
N GLY A 22 -2.89 0.97 -14.45
CA GLY A 22 -3.31 2.24 -13.89
C GLY A 22 -3.99 1.91 -12.58
N ALA A 23 -3.25 2.03 -11.48
CA ALA A 23 -3.88 2.02 -10.17
C ALA A 23 -5.00 3.08 -10.21
N GLN A 24 -6.25 2.66 -10.06
CA GLN A 24 -7.36 3.59 -9.97
C GLN A 24 -7.25 4.31 -8.63
N TYR A 25 -6.60 5.48 -8.68
CA TYR A 25 -6.37 6.32 -7.52
C TYR A 25 -7.68 6.98 -7.10
N GLY A 26 -8.12 6.71 -5.87
CA GLY A 26 -9.14 7.54 -5.24
C GLY A 26 -8.61 8.97 -5.08
N GLN A 27 -9.44 9.97 -5.39
CA GLN A 27 -9.23 11.32 -4.89
C GLN A 27 -9.16 11.22 -3.37
N TYR A 28 -7.95 11.34 -2.79
CA TYR A 28 -7.83 11.44 -1.34
C TYR A 28 -8.59 12.69 -0.94
N SER A 29 -9.66 12.51 -0.18
CA SER A 29 -10.25 13.61 0.55
C SER A 29 -9.15 14.18 1.44
N SER A 30 -8.74 15.43 1.20
CA SER A 30 -7.78 16.15 2.04
C SER A 30 -8.17 16.14 3.52
N ARG A 31 -9.44 15.84 3.84
CA ARG A 31 -9.96 15.69 5.20
C ARG A 31 -9.50 14.41 5.92
N ALA A 32 -9.01 13.40 5.20
CA ALA A 32 -8.59 12.12 5.79
C ALA A 32 -7.12 12.11 6.25
N LEU A 33 -6.33 13.11 5.86
CA LEU A 33 -4.91 13.24 6.19
C LEU A 33 -4.72 14.20 7.37
N LEU A 34 -4.05 13.72 8.41
CA LEU A 34 -3.65 14.54 9.56
C LEU A 34 -2.15 14.82 9.53
N GLU A 35 -1.73 15.92 10.13
CA GLU A 35 -0.31 16.20 10.31
C GLU A 35 0.29 15.20 11.30
N LYS A 36 1.05 14.23 10.78
CA LYS A 36 1.71 13.19 11.58
C LYS A 36 3.05 12.84 10.95
N LYS A 37 4.14 13.08 11.67
CA LYS A 37 5.47 12.76 11.16
C LYS A 37 5.65 11.25 10.97
N ILE A 38 6.19 10.87 9.81
CA ILE A 38 6.72 9.55 9.53
C ILE A 38 8.19 9.70 9.10
N TYR A 39 9.01 8.76 9.55
CA TYR A 39 10.39 8.59 9.12
C TYR A 39 10.46 7.34 8.26
N TYR A 40 11.11 7.43 7.10
CA TYR A 40 11.18 6.33 6.14
C TYR A 40 12.61 6.11 5.68
N VAL A 41 12.90 4.89 5.24
CA VAL A 41 14.19 4.52 4.65
C VAL A 41 14.02 4.28 3.16
N LYS A 42 14.92 4.89 2.39
CA LYS A 42 15.04 4.69 0.94
C LYS A 42 16.51 4.72 0.56
N ASP A 43 16.99 3.71 -0.16
CA ASP A 43 18.36 3.64 -0.68
C ASP A 43 19.40 3.87 0.44
N GLY A 44 19.16 3.28 1.62
CA GLY A 44 20.03 3.43 2.79
C GLY A 44 19.98 4.79 3.50
N THR A 45 19.15 5.74 3.05
CA THR A 45 18.99 7.07 3.65
C THR A 45 17.68 7.21 4.40
N ILE A 46 17.66 8.03 5.47
CA ILE A 46 16.46 8.30 6.27
C ILE A 46 15.85 9.64 5.84
N GLY A 47 14.64 9.59 5.29
CA GLY A 47 13.81 10.76 5.01
C GLY A 47 12.69 10.95 6.06
N GLN A 48 11.99 12.08 5.97
CA GLN A 48 10.79 12.36 6.77
C GLN A 48 9.77 13.19 6.01
N CYS A 49 8.49 13.07 6.38
CA CYS A 49 7.40 13.94 5.94
C CYS A 49 6.26 13.98 6.97
N ALA A 50 5.40 15.00 6.91
CA ALA A 50 4.32 15.22 7.89
C ALA A 50 2.92 14.85 7.37
N PHE A 51 2.66 14.96 6.07
CA PHE A 51 1.41 14.54 5.47
C PHE A 51 1.72 13.43 4.46
N TRP A 52 1.09 12.28 4.64
CA TRP A 52 1.44 11.10 3.87
C TRP A 52 0.32 10.07 3.81
N SER A 53 0.37 9.26 2.75
CA SER A 53 -0.30 7.98 2.66
C SER A 53 0.72 6.89 2.33
N LEU A 54 0.45 5.68 2.80
CA LEU A 54 1.30 4.53 2.53
C LEU A 54 0.44 3.46 1.86
N TYR A 55 0.65 3.27 0.57
CA TYR A 55 0.01 2.23 -0.19
C TYR A 55 0.62 0.87 0.17
N LEU A 56 -0.25 -0.08 0.54
CA LEU A 56 0.09 -1.39 1.12
C LEU A 56 -0.02 -2.55 0.09
N GLY A 57 -0.39 -2.23 -1.14
CA GLY A 57 -0.63 -3.20 -2.21
C GLY A 57 -2.11 -3.41 -2.55
N ASP A 58 -2.32 -4.09 -3.67
CA ASP A 58 -3.63 -4.57 -4.11
C ASP A 58 -3.81 -6.02 -3.66
N HIS A 59 -4.99 -6.30 -3.10
CA HIS A 59 -5.33 -7.58 -2.51
C HIS A 59 -6.69 -8.05 -3.02
N GLU A 60 -6.78 -9.33 -3.33
CA GLU A 60 -8.07 -9.98 -3.50
C GLU A 60 -8.70 -10.10 -2.11
N SER A 61 -9.95 -9.68 -1.98
CA SER A 61 -10.63 -9.55 -0.69
C SER A 61 -12.11 -9.87 -0.79
N LYS A 62 -12.63 -10.50 0.26
CA LYS A 62 -14.05 -10.82 0.42
C LYS A 62 -14.75 -9.72 1.21
N VAL A 63 -15.35 -8.78 0.51
CA VAL A 63 -15.88 -7.56 1.11
C VAL A 63 -17.40 -7.68 1.30
N PRO A 64 -17.95 -7.41 2.50
CA PRO A 64 -19.38 -7.27 2.68
C PRO A 64 -19.87 -6.01 1.96
N MET A 65 -20.89 -6.15 1.11
CA MET A 65 -21.50 -5.08 0.34
C MET A 65 -23.02 -5.14 0.49
N HIS A 66 -23.65 -4.00 0.73
CA HIS A 66 -25.11 -3.90 0.71
C HIS A 66 -25.60 -3.73 -0.73
N VAL A 67 -26.47 -4.62 -1.18
CA VAL A 67 -27.08 -4.61 -2.51
C VAL A 67 -28.58 -4.41 -2.36
N ALA A 68 -29.12 -3.40 -3.06
CA ALA A 68 -30.53 -3.06 -3.00
C ALA A 68 -31.40 -4.26 -3.41
N GLY A 69 -32.32 -4.67 -2.54
CA GLY A 69 -33.20 -5.82 -2.75
C GLY A 69 -32.63 -7.19 -2.31
N GLU A 70 -31.32 -7.30 -2.06
CA GLU A 70 -30.67 -8.56 -1.62
C GLU A 70 -30.11 -8.49 -0.19
N GLY A 71 -29.91 -7.28 0.36
CA GLY A 71 -29.33 -7.10 1.69
C GLY A 71 -27.80 -7.13 1.66
N GLU A 72 -27.17 -7.60 2.73
CA GLU A 72 -25.71 -7.75 2.78
C GLU A 72 -25.27 -9.04 2.08
N VAL A 73 -24.36 -8.89 1.12
CA VAL A 73 -23.73 -10.01 0.40
C VAL A 73 -22.22 -9.89 0.47
N ILE A 74 -21.52 -11.02 0.48
CA ILE A 74 -20.05 -11.03 0.38
C ILE A 74 -19.69 -11.07 -1.11
N VAL A 75 -18.88 -10.12 -1.55
CA VAL A 75 -18.38 -10.04 -2.93
C VAL A 75 -16.87 -10.21 -2.97
N ASP A 76 -16.38 -10.91 -3.99
CA ASP A 76 -14.96 -10.93 -4.32
C ASP A 76 -14.59 -9.62 -5.04
N ALA A 77 -13.56 -8.94 -4.53
CA ALA A 77 -13.10 -7.67 -5.07
C ALA A 77 -11.58 -7.59 -5.05
N ASN A 78 -11.02 -6.85 -6.01
CA ASN A 78 -9.63 -6.41 -5.92
C ASN A 78 -9.60 -5.05 -5.22
N VAL A 79 -8.94 -4.98 -4.07
CA VAL A 79 -8.96 -3.84 -3.15
C VAL A 79 -7.55 -3.29 -2.95
N ASN A 80 -7.41 -2.00 -3.21
CA ASN A 80 -6.22 -1.21 -2.95
C ASN A 80 -6.26 -0.67 -1.52
N TYR A 81 -5.30 -1.07 -0.67
CA TYR A 81 -5.25 -0.62 0.73
C TYR A 81 -4.21 0.48 0.95
N ASN A 82 -4.62 1.51 1.69
CA ASN A 82 -3.76 2.64 2.05
C ASN A 82 -3.83 2.88 3.56
N LEU A 83 -2.67 2.93 4.21
CA LEU A 83 -2.54 3.50 5.53
C LEU A 83 -2.47 5.03 5.42
N MET A 84 -3.32 5.72 6.15
CA MET A 84 -3.39 7.17 6.18
C MET A 84 -2.62 7.74 7.38
N SER A 85 -2.13 8.97 7.27
CA SER A 85 -1.49 9.67 8.39
C SER A 85 -2.41 9.86 9.60
N SER A 86 -3.74 9.82 9.40
CA SER A 86 -4.75 9.76 10.47
C SER A 86 -4.74 8.44 11.27
N GLY A 87 -4.05 7.41 10.80
CA GLY A 87 -3.92 6.11 11.45
C GLY A 87 -4.89 5.04 10.98
N TYR A 88 -5.84 5.38 10.11
CA TYR A 88 -6.77 4.41 9.53
C TYR A 88 -6.19 3.74 8.28
N ILE A 89 -6.58 2.48 8.06
CA ILE A 89 -6.31 1.78 6.81
C ILE A 89 -7.62 1.71 6.02
N GLU A 90 -7.64 2.33 4.84
CA GLU A 90 -8.79 2.37 3.94
C GLU A 90 -8.50 1.53 2.70
N GLY A 91 -9.48 0.70 2.33
CA GLY A 91 -9.48 -0.12 1.14
C GLY A 91 -10.51 0.38 0.14
N HIS A 92 -10.09 0.62 -1.11
CA HIS A 92 -10.98 0.96 -2.21
C HIS A 92 -10.76 -0.01 -3.36
N GLY A 93 -11.85 -0.45 -3.99
CA GLY A 93 -11.76 -1.43 -5.05
C GLY A 93 -13.01 -1.51 -5.90
N TYR A 94 -13.01 -2.51 -6.78
CA TYR A 94 -14.16 -2.87 -7.59
C TYR A 94 -14.40 -4.38 -7.54
N SER A 95 -15.68 -4.74 -7.55
CA SER A 95 -16.19 -6.09 -7.71
C SER A 95 -17.04 -6.17 -8.97
N SER A 96 -17.50 -7.37 -9.33
CA SER A 96 -18.52 -7.55 -10.38
C SER A 96 -19.83 -6.80 -10.10
N ARG A 97 -20.10 -6.43 -8.84
CA ARG A 97 -21.29 -5.70 -8.40
C ARG A 97 -21.04 -4.20 -8.19
N GLY A 98 -19.88 -3.70 -8.59
CA GLY A 98 -19.54 -2.27 -8.55
C GLY A 98 -18.46 -1.92 -7.53
N LYS A 99 -18.42 -0.62 -7.17
CA LYS A 99 -17.40 -0.06 -6.28
C LYS A 99 -17.56 -0.60 -4.86
N VAL A 100 -16.46 -0.99 -4.24
CA VAL A 100 -16.41 -1.43 -2.84
C VAL A 100 -15.50 -0.54 -2.02
N THR A 101 -15.85 -0.37 -0.74
CA THR A 101 -15.04 0.33 0.25
C THR A 101 -15.00 -0.49 1.53
N THR A 102 -13.81 -0.64 2.10
CA THR A 102 -13.61 -1.44 3.30
C THR A 102 -12.53 -0.84 4.19
N ARG A 103 -12.44 -1.29 5.43
CA ARG A 103 -11.41 -0.86 6.39
C ARG A 103 -10.51 -2.03 6.75
N GLY A 104 -9.24 -1.71 6.97
CA GLY A 104 -8.23 -2.66 7.44
C GLY A 104 -7.73 -2.33 8.84
N LYS A 105 -7.00 -3.28 9.42
CA LYS A 105 -6.19 -3.12 10.63
C LYS A 105 -4.85 -3.80 10.42
N PHE A 106 -3.83 -3.38 11.14
CA PHE A 106 -2.61 -4.17 11.23
C PHE A 106 -2.76 -5.30 12.24
N GLY A 107 -2.08 -6.39 11.94
CA GLY A 107 -1.83 -7.49 12.85
C GLY A 107 -0.42 -8.03 12.67
N VAL A 108 -0.05 -8.96 13.52
CA VAL A 108 1.21 -9.69 13.44
C VAL A 108 0.96 -11.18 13.50
N THR A 109 1.86 -11.95 12.89
CA THR A 109 1.89 -13.40 13.06
C THR A 109 2.30 -13.75 14.50
N GLU A 110 1.48 -14.53 15.19
CA GLU A 110 1.74 -15.01 16.55
C GLU A 110 1.30 -16.49 16.65
N GLY A 111 2.28 -17.40 16.71
CA GLY A 111 2.02 -18.84 16.57
C GLY A 111 1.38 -19.15 15.21
N ASP A 112 0.29 -19.93 15.23
CA ASP A 112 -0.52 -20.26 14.04
C ASP A 112 -1.59 -19.19 13.72
N GLY A 113 -1.61 -18.09 14.47
CA GLY A 113 -2.65 -17.06 14.40
C GLY A 113 -2.15 -15.69 13.96
N VAL A 114 -3.11 -14.76 13.86
CA VAL A 114 -2.85 -13.33 13.62
C VAL A 114 -3.41 -12.53 14.78
N LEU A 115 -2.54 -11.78 15.45
CA LEU A 115 -2.91 -10.87 16.53
C LEU A 115 -3.05 -9.44 15.98
N PRO A 116 -4.23 -8.80 16.06
CA PRO A 116 -4.37 -7.39 15.73
C PRO A 116 -3.50 -6.52 16.64
N ILE A 117 -2.79 -5.55 16.07
CA ILE A 117 -1.97 -4.59 16.82
C ILE A 117 -2.33 -3.16 16.43
N PRO A 118 -2.32 -2.21 17.38
CA PRO A 118 -2.55 -0.82 17.07
C PRO A 118 -1.28 -0.17 16.49
N LEU A 119 -1.44 0.85 15.66
CA LEU A 119 -0.34 1.43 14.87
C LEU A 119 0.79 2.02 15.73
N ASP A 120 0.42 2.62 16.86
CA ASP A 120 1.28 3.19 17.90
C ASP A 120 2.06 2.14 18.69
N SER A 121 1.70 0.86 18.62
CA SER A 121 2.49 -0.23 19.19
C SER A 121 3.67 -0.67 18.30
N ILE A 122 3.82 -0.11 17.09
CA ILE A 122 4.90 -0.46 16.17
C ILE A 122 6.12 0.43 16.45
N ASP A 123 7.26 -0.19 16.79
CA ASP A 123 8.53 0.52 16.83
C ASP A 123 9.00 0.85 15.40
N TYR A 124 9.16 -0.17 14.57
CA TYR A 124 9.51 -0.01 13.16
C TYR A 124 9.04 -1.16 12.29
N VAL A 125 8.90 -0.86 11.00
CA VAL A 125 8.68 -1.82 9.91
C VAL A 125 9.90 -1.78 9.00
N SER A 126 10.37 -2.93 8.55
CA SER A 126 11.53 -3.07 7.66
C SER A 126 11.31 -4.19 6.64
N SER A 127 12.26 -4.34 5.70
CA SER A 127 12.21 -5.37 4.67
C SER A 127 10.89 -5.34 3.87
N TYR A 128 10.44 -4.15 3.48
CA TYR A 128 9.21 -3.93 2.69
C TYR A 128 7.92 -4.42 3.38
N GLY A 129 7.89 -4.45 4.72
CA GLY A 129 6.73 -4.95 5.49
C GLY A 129 6.86 -6.40 5.96
N ARG A 130 7.88 -7.14 5.48
CA ARG A 130 8.11 -8.54 5.89
C ARG A 130 8.59 -8.68 7.33
N ARG A 131 9.11 -7.62 7.93
CA ARG A 131 9.59 -7.61 9.30
C ARG A 131 9.04 -6.38 10.03
N VAL A 132 8.39 -6.61 11.16
CA VAL A 132 7.93 -5.57 12.08
C VAL A 132 8.44 -5.86 13.47
N LYS A 133 8.85 -4.80 14.17
CA LYS A 133 9.16 -4.84 15.60
C LYS A 133 8.02 -4.15 16.36
N PRO A 134 7.12 -4.89 17.01
CA PRO A 134 6.22 -4.31 17.99
C PRO A 134 7.01 -3.89 19.24
N LEU A 135 6.53 -2.86 19.94
CA LEU A 135 7.12 -2.39 21.19
C LEU A 135 7.10 -3.50 22.24
N GLY A 136 8.26 -3.79 22.83
CA GLY A 136 8.40 -4.79 23.88
C GLY A 136 8.20 -6.25 23.44
N ARG A 137 8.21 -6.54 22.13
CA ARG A 137 8.05 -7.90 21.59
C ARG A 137 9.14 -8.27 20.59
N GLU A 138 9.24 -9.56 20.29
CA GLU A 138 10.13 -10.05 19.24
C GLU A 138 9.69 -9.66 17.83
N ASP A 139 10.64 -9.72 16.92
CA ASP A 139 10.43 -9.39 15.51
C ASP A 139 9.52 -10.43 14.86
N THR A 140 8.59 -9.96 14.04
CA THR A 140 7.56 -10.80 13.42
C THR A 140 7.16 -10.25 12.06
N THR A 141 6.13 -10.80 11.42
CA THR A 141 5.63 -10.36 10.11
C THR A 141 4.44 -9.42 10.29
N LEU A 142 4.41 -8.32 9.54
CA LEU A 142 3.26 -7.40 9.52
C LEU A 142 2.19 -7.93 8.58
N ILE A 143 0.97 -8.06 9.08
CA ILE A 143 -0.19 -8.57 8.37
C ILE A 143 -1.24 -7.45 8.28
N LEU A 144 -1.89 -7.36 7.12
CA LEU A 144 -3.12 -6.61 6.95
C LEU A 144 -4.31 -7.54 7.24
N ILE A 145 -5.13 -7.13 8.20
CA ILE A 145 -6.40 -7.75 8.52
C ILE A 145 -7.50 -6.92 7.85
N ALA A 146 -8.30 -7.55 7.00
CA ALA A 146 -9.40 -6.90 6.30
C ALA A 146 -10.71 -7.68 6.48
N ALA A 147 -11.83 -7.06 6.14
CA ALA A 147 -13.12 -7.75 6.16
C ALA A 147 -13.04 -9.06 5.33
N GLY A 148 -13.47 -10.17 5.94
CA GLY A 148 -13.47 -11.49 5.31
C GLY A 148 -12.12 -12.18 5.15
N MET A 149 -10.99 -11.52 5.47
CA MET A 149 -9.63 -12.08 5.32
C MET A 149 -8.67 -11.59 6.40
N ASN A 150 -8.12 -12.53 7.17
CA ASN A 150 -7.29 -12.21 8.34
C ASN A 150 -5.78 -12.31 8.09
N ASN A 151 -5.33 -12.65 6.87
CA ASN A 151 -3.91 -12.91 6.60
C ASN A 151 -3.42 -12.36 5.25
N LEU A 152 -3.51 -11.04 5.05
CA LEU A 152 -2.98 -10.39 3.86
C LEU A 152 -1.56 -9.86 4.12
N HIS A 153 -0.55 -10.48 3.52
CA HIS A 153 0.82 -9.98 3.58
C HIS A 153 0.97 -8.67 2.80
N ILE A 154 1.60 -7.66 3.39
CA ILE A 154 1.88 -6.40 2.70
C ILE A 154 2.75 -6.68 1.47
N ARG A 155 2.26 -6.28 0.29
CA ARG A 155 2.91 -6.56 -1.00
C ARG A 155 3.85 -5.45 -1.45
N ARG A 156 3.56 -4.21 -1.03
CA ARG A 156 4.31 -3.02 -1.43
C ARG A 156 4.22 -1.96 -0.34
N LEU A 157 5.28 -1.18 -0.19
CA LEU A 157 5.28 0.05 0.59
C LEU A 157 5.62 1.22 -0.34
N LEU A 158 4.59 1.95 -0.78
CA LEU A 158 4.75 3.16 -1.58
C LEU A 158 4.25 4.36 -0.78
N LEU A 159 5.17 5.21 -0.34
CA LEU A 159 4.88 6.41 0.41
C LEU A 159 4.53 7.54 -0.54
N ARG A 160 3.31 8.05 -0.47
CA ARG A 160 2.91 9.29 -1.14
C ARG A 160 3.00 10.43 -0.16
N LYS A 161 3.78 11.45 -0.51
CA LYS A 161 3.92 12.68 0.29
C LYS A 161 2.88 13.70 -0.14
N PHE A 162 2.49 14.53 0.80
CA PHE A 162 1.69 15.71 0.53
C PHE A 162 2.35 16.94 1.17
N ARG A 163 2.25 18.08 0.51
CA ARG A 163 2.65 19.38 1.02
C ARG A 163 1.41 20.21 1.33
N TYR A 164 1.42 20.90 2.45
CA TYR A 164 0.35 21.83 2.80
C TYR A 164 0.58 23.16 2.10
N ASP A 165 -0.34 23.50 1.19
CA ASP A 165 -0.40 24.79 0.53
C ASP A 165 -1.13 25.78 1.43
N LYS A 166 -0.35 26.65 2.10
CA LYS A 166 -0.88 27.66 3.01
C LYS A 166 -1.74 28.70 2.33
N GLN A 167 -1.54 28.95 1.03
CA GLN A 167 -2.28 29.98 0.31
C GLN A 167 -3.75 29.56 0.10
N TYR A 168 -3.97 28.27 -0.15
CA TYR A 168 -5.30 27.72 -0.45
C TYR A 168 -5.85 26.82 0.67
N GLY A 169 -5.08 26.58 1.73
CA GLY A 169 -5.48 25.73 2.85
C GLY A 169 -5.67 24.27 2.46
N GLU A 170 -4.93 23.79 1.46
CA GLU A 170 -5.14 22.47 0.85
C GLU A 170 -3.86 21.62 0.85
N LEU A 171 -4.02 20.30 0.81
CA LEU A 171 -2.92 19.36 0.65
C LEU A 171 -2.72 19.04 -0.82
N LYS A 172 -1.51 19.30 -1.33
CA LYS A 172 -1.09 18.97 -2.70
C LYS A 172 -0.16 17.76 -2.69
N PRO A 173 -0.31 16.80 -3.62
CA PRO A 173 0.66 15.73 -3.78
C PRO A 173 2.09 16.27 -3.99
N ASP A 174 3.07 15.65 -3.35
CA ASP A 174 4.49 16.02 -3.34
C ASP A 174 5.39 14.83 -3.73
N GLY A 175 4.83 13.90 -4.48
CA GLY A 175 5.51 12.75 -5.07
C GLY A 175 5.33 11.43 -4.31
N ASP A 176 5.60 10.35 -5.05
CA ASP A 176 5.50 8.96 -4.59
C ASP A 176 6.90 8.36 -4.47
N ILE A 177 7.18 7.68 -3.37
CA ILE A 177 8.48 7.12 -3.03
C ILE A 177 8.30 5.65 -2.63
N PRO A 178 8.90 4.68 -3.35
CA PRO A 178 9.00 3.32 -2.83
C PRO A 178 9.94 3.34 -1.62
N ILE A 179 9.49 2.81 -0.50
CA ILE A 179 10.27 2.78 0.74
C ILE A 179 10.52 1.35 1.19
N GLU A 180 11.63 1.14 1.88
CA GLU A 180 12.04 -0.19 2.34
C GLU A 180 11.64 -0.42 3.80
N ALA A 181 11.56 0.66 4.57
CA ALA A 181 11.27 0.66 6.00
C ALA A 181 10.63 1.98 6.44
N PHE A 182 9.90 1.95 7.56
CA PHE A 182 9.40 3.17 8.20
C PHE A 182 9.26 3.03 9.72
N SER A 183 9.16 4.16 10.40
CA SER A 183 8.85 4.29 11.82
C SER A 183 8.19 5.65 12.09
N PHE A 184 7.47 5.75 13.19
CA PHE A 184 6.93 7.03 13.68
C PHE A 184 7.94 7.80 14.55
N THR A 185 9.13 7.25 14.79
CA THR A 185 10.20 7.93 15.53
C THR A 185 11.52 7.90 14.76
N LYS A 186 12.35 8.93 14.94
CA LYS A 186 13.68 8.99 14.33
C LYS A 186 14.57 7.84 14.80
N LYS A 187 14.50 7.48 16.09
CA LYS A 187 15.25 6.36 16.67
C LYS A 187 14.80 5.01 16.07
N GLY A 188 13.49 4.81 15.90
CA GLY A 188 12.95 3.62 15.27
C GLY A 188 13.37 3.50 13.81
N ALA A 189 13.40 4.60 13.04
CA ALA A 189 13.89 4.56 11.65
C ALA A 189 15.38 4.20 11.55
N ALA A 190 16.22 4.68 12.48
CA ALA A 190 17.62 4.27 12.54
C ALA A 190 17.78 2.78 12.84
N ARG A 191 16.97 2.23 13.77
CA ARG A 191 16.92 0.78 14.01
C ARG A 191 16.42 0.01 12.81
N ALA A 192 15.41 0.52 12.11
CA ALA A 192 14.89 -0.10 10.90
C ALA A 192 15.96 -0.20 9.81
N LEU A 193 16.71 0.89 9.57
CA LEU A 193 17.85 0.90 8.65
C LEU A 193 18.93 -0.11 9.05
N ALA A 194 19.27 -0.21 10.34
CA ALA A 194 20.22 -1.20 10.82
C ALA A 194 19.73 -2.63 10.61
N ALA A 195 18.45 -2.91 10.89
CA ALA A 195 17.83 -4.22 10.73
C ALA A 195 17.76 -4.70 9.28
N GLN A 196 17.81 -3.78 8.30
CA GLN A 196 17.90 -4.13 6.88
C GLN A 196 19.27 -4.70 6.51
N LYS A 197 20.35 -4.22 7.13
CA LYS A 197 21.73 -4.63 6.82
C LYS A 197 22.08 -6.02 7.35
N THR A 198 21.36 -6.52 8.35
CA THR A 198 21.62 -7.83 8.97
C THR A 198 21.09 -9.02 8.15
N LYS A 199 20.70 -8.81 6.89
CA LYS A 199 20.07 -9.83 6.03
C LYS A 199 20.85 -10.15 4.76
N GLU A 200 22.07 -9.62 4.64
CA GLU A 200 23.11 -10.13 3.73
C GLU A 200 24.04 -11.05 4.52
#